data_AF-A0A1H3GY61-F1
#
_entry.id   AF-A0A1H3GY61-F1
#
_cell.length_a   1.000
_cell.length_b   1.000
_cell.length_c   1.000
_cell.angle_alpha   90.00
_cell.angle_beta   90.00
_cell.angle_gamma   90.00
#
_symmetry.space_group_name_H-M   'P 1'
#
loop_
_entity.id
_entity.type
_entity.pdbx_description
1 polymer ?
#
loop_
_entity_poly.entity_id
_entity_poly.type
_entity_poly.pdbx_seq_one_letter_code
_entity_poly.pdbx_strand_id
1 'polypeptide(L)'
;MFALGSAELQPYTKVILREIGKMLNDVDNKISLSGHTDATPYPSGEKSYSNWELSADRANASRRELIAGGMYPEKVLNVVGLSSAVPFDKEDPYSPFNRRISIIVMNKKAEEAVFRENQSVNIYHQNEVSAQTLSGAPTKPD
;
A
#
# COMPACT_ATOMS: atom_id res chain seq x y z
N MET A 1 -6.96 12.88 -10.91
CA MET A 1 -6.16 11.64 -10.98
C MET A 1 -7.06 10.42 -11.20
N PHE A 2 -8.11 10.28 -10.40
CA PHE A 2 -9.11 9.21 -10.54
C PHE A 2 -10.49 9.78 -10.85
N ALA A 3 -11.39 8.96 -11.39
CA ALA A 3 -12.81 9.29 -11.39
C ALA A 3 -13.36 9.39 -9.95
N LEU A 4 -14.43 10.16 -9.76
CA LEU A 4 -15.05 10.37 -8.45
C LEU A 4 -15.50 9.03 -7.84
N GLY A 5 -15.14 8.77 -6.58
CA GLY A 5 -15.47 7.51 -5.91
C GLY A 5 -14.92 6.25 -6.59
N SER A 6 -13.94 6.36 -7.50
CA SER A 6 -13.44 5.22 -8.27
C SER A 6 -11.92 5.09 -8.13
N ALA A 7 -11.45 3.85 -8.31
CA ALA A 7 -10.04 3.51 -8.48
C ALA A 7 -9.59 3.55 -9.96
N GLU A 8 -10.49 3.94 -10.87
CA GLU A 8 -10.18 4.09 -12.28
C GLU A 8 -9.36 5.36 -12.54
N LEU A 9 -8.16 5.15 -13.09
CA LEU A 9 -7.24 6.21 -13.46
C LEU A 9 -7.75 6.97 -14.68
N GLN A 10 -7.70 8.29 -14.59
CA GLN A 10 -8.00 9.17 -15.72
C GLN A 10 -6.92 9.03 -16.82
N PRO A 11 -7.26 9.21 -18.11
CA PRO A 11 -6.33 9.00 -19.22
C PRO A 11 -5.00 9.75 -19.07
N TYR A 12 -5.04 11.03 -18.67
CA TYR A 12 -3.82 11.83 -18.46
C TYR A 12 -2.92 11.26 -17.34
N THR A 13 -3.51 10.66 -16.30
CA THR A 13 -2.74 10.08 -15.20
C THR A 13 -2.02 8.82 -15.65
N LYS A 14 -2.65 8.00 -16.51
CA LYS A 14 -2.00 6.83 -17.10
C LYS A 14 -0.73 7.23 -17.86
N VAL A 15 -0.79 8.30 -18.66
CA VAL A 15 0.37 8.82 -19.40
C VAL A 15 1.50 9.22 -18.43
N ILE A 16 1.18 10.00 -17.40
CA ILE A 16 2.18 10.46 -16.40
C ILE A 16 2.82 9.27 -15.69
N LEU A 17 2.02 8.32 -15.19
CA LEU A 17 2.54 7.15 -14.47
C LEU A 17 3.40 6.28 -15.36
N ARG A 18 3.09 6.16 -16.65
CA ARG A 18 3.91 5.37 -17.57
C ARG A 18 5.29 5.99 -17.80
N GLU A 19 5.36 7.30 -17.93
CA GLU A 19 6.64 8.01 -18.07
C GLU A 19 7.47 7.93 -16.78
N ILE A 20 6.85 8.09 -15.62
CA ILE A 20 7.51 7.87 -14.32
C ILE A 20 8.02 6.43 -14.20
N GLY A 21 7.22 5.44 -14.62
CA GLY A 21 7.55 4.03 -14.50
C GLY A 21 8.87 3.66 -15.17
N LYS A 22 9.14 4.22 -16.36
CA LYS A 22 10.42 4.03 -17.07
C LYS A 22 11.59 4.64 -16.30
N MET A 23 11.44 5.89 -15.86
CA MET A 23 12.49 6.62 -15.14
C MET A 23 12.87 5.95 -13.81
N LEU A 24 11.91 5.28 -13.14
CA LEU A 24 12.20 4.57 -11.91
C LEU A 24 13.17 3.40 -12.11
N ASN A 25 13.33 2.88 -13.32
CA ASN A 25 14.29 1.82 -13.60
C ASN A 25 15.74 2.32 -13.67
N ASP A 26 15.98 3.63 -13.77
CA ASP A 26 17.32 4.21 -13.82
C ASP A 26 18.04 4.17 -12.46
N VAL A 27 17.31 3.83 -11.40
CA VAL A 27 17.84 3.64 -10.04
C VAL A 27 17.52 2.23 -9.55
N ASP A 28 18.40 1.62 -8.77
CA ASP A 28 18.18 0.26 -8.24
C ASP A 28 17.19 0.21 -7.08
N ASN A 29 16.86 1.36 -6.51
CA ASN A 29 16.04 1.50 -5.33
C ASN A 29 14.63 0.90 -5.49
N LYS A 30 14.16 0.25 -4.43
CA LYS A 30 12.76 -0.16 -4.31
C LYS A 30 11.86 1.03 -4.05
N ILE A 31 10.56 0.87 -4.27
CA ILE A 31 9.55 1.90 -4.06
C ILE A 31 8.44 1.45 -3.13
N SER A 32 7.94 2.38 -2.33
CA SER A 32 6.70 2.24 -1.57
C SER A 32 5.62 3.09 -2.22
N LEU A 33 4.44 2.50 -2.45
CA LEU A 33 3.28 3.22 -2.95
C LEU A 33 2.23 3.34 -1.85
N SER A 34 1.72 4.55 -1.63
CA SER A 34 0.57 4.76 -0.76
C SER A 34 -0.53 5.55 -1.43
N GLY A 35 -1.76 5.13 -1.19
CA GLY A 35 -2.96 5.85 -1.60
C GLY A 35 -3.60 6.57 -0.43
N HIS A 36 -4.11 7.76 -0.70
CA HIS A 36 -4.76 8.64 0.27
C HIS A 36 -6.09 9.12 -0.30
N THR A 37 -7.09 9.27 0.57
CA THR A 37 -8.37 9.91 0.27
C THR A 37 -8.52 11.13 1.16
N ASP A 38 -9.50 11.97 0.86
CA ASP A 38 -9.97 12.97 1.83
C ASP A 38 -10.95 12.33 2.83
N ALA A 39 -11.41 13.13 3.79
CA ALA A 39 -12.36 12.71 4.82
C ALA A 39 -13.81 12.60 4.34
N THR A 40 -14.11 12.83 3.05
CA THR A 40 -15.47 12.69 2.51
C THR A 40 -15.87 11.22 2.58
N PRO A 41 -17.00 10.88 3.23
CA PRO A 41 -17.46 9.51 3.30
C PRO A 41 -17.69 8.92 1.90
N TYR A 42 -17.30 7.65 1.73
CA TYR A 42 -17.56 6.95 0.48
C TYR A 42 -19.07 6.82 0.25
N PRO A 43 -19.61 7.14 -0.96
CA PRO A 43 -21.05 7.25 -1.19
C PRO A 43 -21.88 5.98 -0.88
N SER A 44 -21.25 4.81 -0.87
CA SER A 44 -21.91 3.51 -0.66
C SER A 44 -22.01 3.11 0.83
N GLY A 45 -21.44 3.91 1.74
CA GLY A 45 -21.38 3.61 3.18
C GLY A 45 -20.34 2.55 3.56
N GLU A 46 -19.95 2.53 4.84
CA GLU A 46 -18.85 1.72 5.38
C GLU A 46 -19.14 0.22 5.55
N LYS A 47 -20.28 -0.30 5.07
CA LYS A 47 -20.67 -1.70 5.33
C LYS A 47 -19.81 -2.74 4.59
N SER A 48 -19.12 -2.35 3.53
CA SER A 48 -18.24 -3.26 2.77
C SER A 48 -17.11 -2.57 2.01
N TYR A 49 -17.30 -1.32 1.58
CA TYR A 49 -16.29 -0.57 0.83
C TYR A 49 -16.24 0.87 1.33
N SER A 50 -15.08 1.26 1.81
CA SER A 50 -14.82 2.54 2.43
C SER A 50 -13.63 3.23 1.77
N ASN A 51 -13.23 4.35 2.34
CA ASN A 51 -12.01 5.04 1.95
C ASN A 51 -10.74 4.19 2.18
N TRP A 52 -10.77 3.18 3.05
CA TRP A 52 -9.69 2.22 3.21
C TRP A 52 -9.47 1.40 1.94
N GLU A 53 -10.52 0.71 1.46
CA GLU A 53 -10.47 -0.08 0.24
C GLU A 53 -10.14 0.82 -0.97
N LEU A 54 -10.80 1.98 -1.07
CA LEU A 54 -10.56 2.93 -2.15
C LEU A 54 -9.10 3.38 -2.23
N SER A 55 -8.50 3.70 -1.08
CA SER A 55 -7.11 4.15 -1.03
C SER A 55 -6.13 3.06 -1.48
N ALA A 56 -6.34 1.82 -1.05
CA ALA A 56 -5.52 0.68 -1.43
C ALA A 56 -5.69 0.32 -2.92
N ASP A 57 -6.92 0.35 -3.43
CA ASP A 57 -7.23 0.08 -4.84
C ASP A 57 -6.61 1.12 -5.77
N ARG A 58 -6.65 2.41 -5.38
CA ARG A 58 -6.01 3.49 -6.12
C ARG A 58 -4.48 3.34 -6.15
N ALA A 59 -3.88 2.95 -5.03
CA ALA A 59 -2.45 2.67 -4.97
C ALA A 59 -2.08 1.49 -5.90
N ASN A 60 -2.88 0.42 -5.90
CA ASN A 60 -2.68 -0.72 -6.79
C ASN A 60 -2.96 -0.42 -8.26
N ALA A 61 -3.95 0.42 -8.58
CA ALA A 61 -4.18 0.89 -9.94
C ALA A 61 -2.97 1.65 -10.46
N SER A 62 -2.39 2.51 -9.62
CA SER A 62 -1.18 3.26 -9.96
C SER A 62 0.02 2.34 -10.16
N ARG A 63 0.19 1.33 -9.27
CA ARG A 63 1.20 0.27 -9.43
C ARG A 63 1.11 -0.41 -10.79
N ARG A 64 -0.10 -0.81 -11.19
CA ARG A 64 -0.32 -1.49 -12.48
C ARG A 64 0.04 -0.61 -13.67
N GLU A 65 -0.28 0.68 -13.64
CA GLU A 65 0.08 1.59 -14.73
C GLU A 65 1.58 1.93 -14.76
N LEU A 66 2.26 2.00 -13.61
CA LEU A 66 3.73 2.12 -13.59
C LEU A 66 4.39 0.92 -14.28
N ILE A 67 3.93 -0.30 -13.96
CA ILE A 67 4.41 -1.54 -14.60
C ILE A 67 4.06 -1.55 -16.09
N ALA A 68 2.85 -1.15 -16.46
CA ALA A 68 2.45 -1.01 -17.87
C ALA A 68 3.30 0.03 -18.63
N GLY A 69 3.89 1.00 -17.90
CA GLY A 69 4.86 1.96 -18.41
C GLY A 69 6.24 1.38 -18.67
N GLY A 70 6.55 0.19 -18.15
CA GLY A 70 7.84 -0.46 -18.26
C GLY A 70 8.60 -0.56 -16.93
N MET A 71 8.03 -0.12 -15.80
CA MET A 71 8.66 -0.31 -14.50
C MET A 71 8.77 -1.80 -14.16
N TYR A 72 9.94 -2.23 -13.68
CA TYR A 72 10.13 -3.60 -13.23
C TYR A 72 9.24 -3.94 -12.01
N PRO A 73 8.41 -5.00 -12.04
CA PRO A 73 7.48 -5.34 -10.95
C PRO A 73 8.14 -5.51 -9.58
N GLU A 74 9.34 -6.09 -9.55
CA GLU A 74 10.13 -6.36 -8.34
C GLU A 74 10.60 -5.09 -7.62
N LYS A 75 10.48 -3.91 -8.25
CA LYS A 75 10.79 -2.64 -7.58
C LYS A 75 9.79 -2.31 -6.49
N VAL A 76 8.57 -2.84 -6.56
CA VAL A 76 7.54 -2.55 -5.56
C VAL A 76 7.87 -3.29 -4.27
N LEU A 77 8.16 -2.54 -3.21
CA LEU A 77 8.41 -3.10 -1.88
C LEU A 77 7.09 -3.35 -1.14
N ASN A 78 6.18 -2.36 -1.16
CA ASN A 78 4.86 -2.47 -0.56
C ASN A 78 3.86 -1.52 -1.23
N VAL A 79 2.58 -1.80 -0.99
CA VAL A 79 1.45 -0.94 -1.37
C VAL A 79 0.59 -0.75 -0.13
N VAL A 80 0.26 0.50 0.19
CA VAL A 80 -0.43 0.86 1.44
C VAL A 80 -1.68 1.70 1.12
N GLY A 81 -2.82 1.33 1.70
CA GLY A 81 -4.00 2.19 1.76
C GLY A 81 -4.02 2.95 3.09
N LEU A 82 -4.04 4.28 3.04
CA LEU A 82 -4.03 5.12 4.25
C LEU A 82 -5.35 5.85 4.49
N SER A 83 -6.36 5.63 3.63
CA SER A 83 -7.67 6.31 3.73
C SER A 83 -7.47 7.82 3.93
N SER A 84 -8.24 8.43 4.84
CA SER A 84 -8.09 9.81 5.30
C SER A 84 -7.24 9.97 6.57
N ALA A 85 -6.51 8.93 6.98
CA ALA A 85 -5.78 8.93 8.26
C ALA A 85 -4.56 9.86 8.26
N VAL A 86 -4.00 10.16 7.08
CA VAL A 86 -2.81 11.01 6.91
C VAL A 86 -3.10 12.15 5.92
N PRO A 87 -3.88 13.17 6.32
CA PRO A 87 -4.17 14.30 5.45
C PRO A 87 -2.89 15.09 5.14
N PHE A 88 -2.79 15.54 3.90
CA PHE A 88 -1.73 16.45 3.46
C PHE A 88 -2.03 17.87 3.96
N ASP A 89 -3.25 18.32 3.71
CA ASP A 89 -3.82 19.53 4.27
C ASP A 89 -4.51 19.18 5.59
N LYS A 90 -3.84 19.48 6.71
CA LYS A 90 -4.34 19.19 8.05
C LYS A 90 -5.43 20.16 8.49
N GLU A 91 -5.47 21.36 7.92
CA GLU A 91 -6.43 22.40 8.26
C GLU A 91 -7.78 22.13 7.59
N ASP A 92 -7.77 21.53 6.39
CA ASP A 92 -8.97 21.06 5.70
C ASP A 92 -8.90 19.56 5.34
N PRO A 93 -9.47 18.67 6.19
CA PRO A 93 -9.55 17.24 5.93
C PRO A 93 -10.32 16.86 4.66
N TYR A 94 -11.22 17.72 4.18
CA TYR A 94 -12.03 17.49 2.97
C TYR A 94 -11.36 18.02 1.69
N SER A 95 -10.19 18.64 1.84
CA SER A 95 -9.44 19.24 0.76
C SER A 95 -9.17 18.25 -0.37
N PRO A 96 -9.35 18.66 -1.64
CA PRO A 96 -9.06 17.80 -2.80
C PRO A 96 -7.58 17.38 -2.86
N PHE A 97 -6.68 18.12 -2.21
CA PHE A 97 -5.26 17.80 -2.12
C PHE A 97 -4.97 16.55 -1.28
N ASN A 98 -5.89 16.15 -0.39
CA ASN A 98 -5.75 14.92 0.38
C ASN A 98 -5.91 13.67 -0.49
N ARG A 99 -6.59 13.76 -1.63
CA ARG A 99 -6.75 12.68 -2.63
C ARG A 99 -5.51 12.54 -3.51
N ARG A 100 -4.47 11.88 -2.99
CA ARG A 100 -3.16 11.74 -3.64
C ARG A 100 -2.64 10.30 -3.66
N ILE A 101 -1.71 10.06 -4.56
CA ILE A 101 -0.83 8.87 -4.55
C ILE A 101 0.57 9.34 -4.23
N SER A 102 1.19 8.73 -3.23
CA SER A 102 2.59 8.98 -2.87
C SER A 102 3.43 7.80 -3.34
N ILE A 103 4.45 8.11 -4.15
CA ILE A 103 5.46 7.15 -4.61
C ILE A 103 6.77 7.55 -3.94
N ILE A 104 7.28 6.69 -3.06
CA ILE A 104 8.51 6.96 -2.30
C ILE A 104 9.60 6.03 -2.84
N VAL A 105 10.69 6.61 -3.32
CA VAL A 105 11.90 5.88 -3.70
C VAL A 105 12.74 5.66 -2.44
N MET A 106 12.91 4.40 -2.05
CA MET A 106 13.47 4.02 -0.76
C MET A 106 14.99 4.05 -0.81
N ASN A 107 15.64 4.70 0.15
CA ASN A 107 17.06 4.47 0.39
C ASN A 107 17.26 3.11 1.12
N LYS A 108 18.51 2.62 1.15
CA LYS A 108 18.84 1.32 1.77
C LYS A 108 18.35 1.20 3.22
N LYS A 109 18.53 2.25 4.03
CA LYS A 109 18.11 2.25 5.44
C LYS A 109 16.60 2.09 5.60
N ALA A 110 15.82 2.77 4.75
CA ALA A 110 14.36 2.70 4.78
C ALA A 110 13.86 1.34 4.28
N GLU A 111 14.47 0.80 3.23
CA GLU A 111 14.19 -0.54 2.73
C GLU A 111 14.45 -1.61 3.82
N GLU A 112 15.62 -1.59 4.46
CA GLU A 112 15.95 -2.50 5.55
C GLU A 112 15.01 -2.39 6.75
N ALA A 113 14.54 -1.19 7.08
CA ALA A 113 13.60 -0.99 8.18
C ALA A 113 12.28 -1.74 7.93
N VAL A 114 11.74 -1.67 6.71
CA VAL A 114 10.54 -2.40 6.30
C VAL A 114 10.79 -3.92 6.32
N PHE A 115 11.95 -4.38 5.87
CA PHE A 115 12.30 -5.81 5.96
C PHE A 115 12.42 -6.31 7.40
N ARG A 116 13.02 -5.53 8.31
CA ARG A 116 13.14 -5.90 9.73
C ARG A 116 11.77 -5.99 10.42
N GLU A 117 10.85 -5.08 10.12
CA GLU A 117 9.49 -5.13 10.64
C GLU A 117 8.76 -6.40 10.19
N ASN A 118 8.89 -6.79 8.92
CA ASN A 118 8.30 -8.05 8.44
C ASN A 118 8.98 -9.30 9.02
N GLN A 119 10.29 -9.24 9.30
CA GLN A 119 11.02 -10.37 9.91
C GLN A 119 10.65 -10.58 11.38
N SER A 120 10.47 -9.51 12.15
CA SER A 120 10.08 -9.65 13.56
C SER A 120 8.72 -10.34 13.70
N VAL A 121 7.74 -10.03 12.84
CA VAL A 121 6.44 -10.71 12.78
C VAL A 121 6.59 -12.23 12.58
N ASN A 122 7.51 -12.67 11.71
CA ASN A 122 7.74 -14.10 11.46
C ASN A 122 8.37 -14.84 12.67
N ILE A 123 9.23 -14.17 13.44
CA ILE A 123 9.88 -14.76 14.62
C ILE A 123 8.85 -15.00 15.74
N TYR A 124 7.91 -14.07 15.95
CA TYR A 124 6.84 -14.25 16.93
C TYR A 124 5.94 -15.45 16.58
N HIS A 125 5.58 -15.60 15.30
CA HIS A 125 4.75 -16.73 14.85
C HIS A 125 5.42 -18.10 15.03
N GLN A 126 6.74 -18.22 14.81
CA GLN A 126 7.45 -19.49 15.03
C GLN A 126 7.49 -19.91 16.50
N ASN A 127 7.61 -18.94 17.41
CA ASN A 127 7.66 -19.22 18.84
C ASN A 127 6.29 -19.66 19.38
N GLU A 128 5.19 -19.06 18.93
CA GLU A 128 3.83 -19.45 19.33
C GLU A 128 3.44 -20.84 18.81
N VAL A 129 3.76 -21.16 17.55
CA VAL A 129 3.48 -22.48 16.95
C VAL A 129 4.28 -23.58 17.65
N SER A 130 5.54 -23.31 18.00
CA SER A 130 6.38 -24.24 18.77
C SER A 130 5.87 -24.45 20.20
N ALA A 131 5.35 -23.40 20.85
CA ALA A 131 4.78 -23.50 22.19
C ALA A 131 3.45 -24.30 22.21
N GLN A 132 2.60 -24.15 21.19
CA GLN A 132 1.34 -24.89 21.07
C GLN A 132 1.53 -26.38 20.71
N THR A 133 2.52 -26.71 19.87
CA THR A 133 2.82 -28.12 19.53
C THR A 133 3.38 -28.90 20.71
N LEU A 134 4.07 -28.25 21.66
CA LEU A 134 4.55 -28.87 22.90
C LEU A 134 3.43 -29.08 23.95
N SER A 135 2.29 -28.39 23.83
CA SER A 135 1.15 -28.50 24.76
C SER A 135 0.10 -29.55 24.35
N GLY A 136 0.20 -30.14 23.16
CA GLY A 136 -0.82 -31.02 22.57
C GLY A 136 -0.51 -32.53 22.61
N ALA A 137 0.48 -32.98 23.39
CA ALA A 137 0.80 -34.41 23.46
C ALA A 137 -0.37 -35.20 24.08
N PRO A 138 -0.93 -36.23 23.41
CA PRO A 138 -2.06 -36.98 23.92
C PRO A 138 -1.62 -37.82 25.12
N THR A 139 -2.23 -37.57 26.27
CA THR A 139 -2.11 -38.44 27.44
C THR A 139 -2.73 -39.78 27.10
N LYS A 140 -1.89 -40.82 27.01
CA LYS A 140 -2.28 -42.21 26.79
C LYS A 140 -3.27 -42.62 27.90
N PRO A 141 -4.45 -43.19 27.58
CA PRO A 141 -5.33 -43.74 28.61
C PRO A 141 -4.80 -45.10 29.08
N ASP A 142 -4.82 -45.30 30.41
CA ASP A 142 -4.54 -46.55 31.11
C ASP A 142 -5.65 -47.61 30.90
#